data_AF-A0A7W7DSL3-F1
#
_entry.id   AF-A0A7W7DSL3-F1
#
_cell.length_a   1.000
_cell.length_b   1.000
_cell.length_c   1.000
_cell.angle_alpha   90.00
_cell.angle_beta   90.00
_cell.angle_gamma   90.00
#
_symmetry.space_group_name_H-M   'P 1'
#
loop_
_entity.id
_entity.type
_entity.pdbx_description
1 polymer ?
#
loop_
_entity_poly.entity_id
_entity_poly.type
_entity_poly.pdbx_seq_one_letter_code
_entity_poly.pdbx_strand_id
1 'polypeptide(L)'
;MPHWSVYTGRNEPHDGIDDLPAPPPWRAFDGGPAVPPPHDGDDATAVSPDRVHRAKSYVATEESVRLVNAALCLRRPLLVTGPPGTGKSSLAYAVARELRLGPVLRWNITSRSSLADGLYQYDPLSRLYAAREGQDGPGGVEDHLRLGPLGTALLPYDRPRALLVDEIDKSDLDLPNDLLNVLEEGQYEIPELVRAARHSGDGTAEVLADGTDTPVAVRRGRVRCRAFPFVVLTSNGEREFPPAFLRRCVRLKLRHPGRDQLTHIVRAHLDTPNGDADRLISRFLERAAGGELATDQLLNALYLTGVAGLDAESRDDLAEQLMPYLSAAADGDGF
;
A
#
# COMPACT_ATOMS: atom_id res chain seq x y z
N MET A 1 -26.75 -13.06 -6.10
CA MET A 1 -26.40 -13.25 -4.67
C MET A 1 -25.01 -12.66 -4.49
N PRO A 2 -24.74 -11.88 -3.42
CA PRO A 2 -23.42 -11.30 -3.22
C PRO A 2 -22.35 -12.40 -3.17
N HIS A 3 -21.27 -12.20 -3.91
CA HIS A 3 -20.18 -13.16 -4.00
C HIS A 3 -19.11 -12.78 -2.97
N TRP A 4 -18.81 -13.68 -2.03
CA TRP A 4 -17.82 -13.38 -0.98
C TRP A 4 -16.38 -13.30 -1.54
N SER A 5 -16.13 -13.94 -2.69
CA SER A 5 -14.84 -13.97 -3.36
C SER A 5 -14.84 -13.01 -4.55
N VAL A 6 -14.65 -11.72 -4.29
CA VAL A 6 -14.58 -10.68 -5.32
C VAL A 6 -13.18 -10.58 -5.92
N TYR A 7 -12.13 -10.73 -5.12
CA TYR A 7 -10.76 -10.86 -5.62
C TYR A 7 -10.50 -12.31 -6.01
N THR A 8 -9.98 -12.54 -7.21
CA THR A 8 -9.69 -13.86 -7.80
C THR A 8 -8.20 -14.15 -7.90
N GLY A 9 -7.35 -13.11 -7.94
CA GLY A 9 -5.90 -13.23 -8.13
C GLY A 9 -5.49 -13.53 -9.57
N ARG A 10 -6.41 -13.41 -10.53
CA ARG A 10 -6.14 -13.62 -11.97
C ARG A 10 -5.57 -12.39 -12.65
N ASN A 11 -5.54 -11.25 -11.96
CA ASN A 11 -4.98 -10.01 -12.47
C ASN A 11 -5.74 -9.48 -13.71
N GLU A 12 -7.03 -9.78 -13.82
CA GLU A 12 -7.92 -9.28 -14.86
C GLU A 12 -8.85 -8.21 -14.26
N PRO A 13 -8.73 -6.92 -14.65
CA PRO A 13 -9.52 -5.85 -14.06
C PRO A 13 -11.04 -6.02 -14.28
N HIS A 14 -11.81 -5.97 -13.20
CA HIS A 14 -13.27 -6.14 -13.22
C HIS A 14 -13.98 -5.35 -12.10
N ASP A 15 -15.30 -5.20 -12.19
CA ASP A 15 -16.12 -4.42 -11.25
C ASP A 15 -16.73 -5.24 -10.10
N GLY A 16 -16.28 -6.48 -9.87
CA GLY A 16 -16.79 -7.35 -8.80
C GLY A 16 -16.73 -6.77 -7.38
N ILE A 17 -16.05 -5.65 -7.15
CA ILE A 17 -16.11 -4.90 -5.89
C ILE A 17 -17.54 -4.46 -5.55
N ASP A 18 -18.39 -4.22 -6.55
CA ASP A 18 -19.79 -3.82 -6.36
C ASP A 18 -20.67 -4.97 -5.83
N ASP A 19 -20.22 -6.23 -5.97
CA ASP A 19 -20.92 -7.43 -5.51
C ASP A 19 -20.56 -7.81 -4.06
N LEU A 20 -19.73 -7.00 -3.39
CA LEU A 20 -19.37 -7.23 -2.00
C LEU A 20 -20.62 -7.31 -1.12
N PRO A 21 -20.67 -8.24 -0.15
CA PRO A 21 -21.76 -8.27 0.82
C PRO A 21 -21.80 -6.97 1.64
N ALA A 22 -22.98 -6.69 2.19
CA ALA A 22 -23.15 -5.58 3.12
C ALA A 22 -22.13 -5.67 4.27
N PRO A 23 -21.60 -4.53 4.74
CA PRO A 23 -20.63 -4.55 5.83
C PRO A 23 -21.23 -5.13 7.11
N PRO A 24 -20.42 -5.72 8.00
CA PRO A 24 -20.84 -6.05 9.34
C PRO A 24 -21.44 -4.81 10.05
N PRO A 25 -22.44 -4.95 10.93
CA PRO A 25 -23.11 -3.81 11.57
C PRO A 25 -22.15 -2.87 12.32
N TRP A 26 -21.10 -3.40 12.94
CA TRP A 26 -20.06 -2.65 13.65
C TRP A 26 -18.96 -2.06 12.74
N ARG A 27 -19.12 -2.19 11.41
CA ARG A 27 -18.24 -1.67 10.35
C ARG A 27 -19.06 -1.04 9.21
N ALA A 28 -20.29 -0.62 9.51
CA ALA A 28 -21.12 0.13 8.58
C ALA A 28 -20.81 1.62 8.76
N PHE A 29 -20.35 2.28 7.69
CA PHE A 29 -19.98 3.68 7.69
C PHE A 29 -20.97 4.47 6.80
N ASP A 30 -21.28 5.71 7.19
CA ASP A 30 -22.34 6.53 6.62
C ASP A 30 -21.82 7.91 6.15
N GLY A 31 -20.52 8.03 5.87
CA GLY A 31 -19.91 9.25 5.38
C GLY A 31 -20.60 9.80 4.12
N GLY A 32 -20.70 11.13 4.04
CA GLY A 32 -21.30 11.81 2.90
C GLY A 32 -21.15 13.33 2.98
N PRO A 33 -21.44 14.06 1.88
CA PRO A 33 -21.87 13.55 0.57
C PRO A 33 -20.77 12.77 -0.14
N ALA A 34 -21.14 11.89 -1.08
CA ALA A 34 -20.14 11.08 -1.78
C ALA A 34 -19.20 11.94 -2.62
N VAL A 35 -17.93 11.58 -2.61
CA VAL A 35 -16.91 12.18 -3.48
C VAL A 35 -16.81 11.34 -4.76
N PRO A 36 -16.70 11.96 -5.95
CA PRO A 36 -16.48 11.25 -7.19
C PRO A 36 -15.25 10.34 -7.11
N PRO A 37 -15.25 9.15 -7.73
CA PRO A 37 -14.03 8.38 -7.85
C PRO A 37 -12.99 9.17 -8.66
N PRO A 38 -11.68 9.00 -8.38
CA PRO A 38 -10.65 9.61 -9.22
C PRO A 38 -10.74 9.06 -10.64
N HIS A 39 -10.30 9.85 -11.61
CA HIS A 39 -10.46 9.52 -13.02
C HIS A 39 -9.46 8.42 -13.43
N ASP A 40 -9.87 7.49 -14.30
CA ASP A 40 -9.00 6.43 -14.85
C ASP A 40 -7.75 6.97 -15.58
N GLY A 41 -7.71 8.26 -15.91
CA GLY A 41 -6.55 8.96 -16.48
C GLY A 41 -5.55 9.53 -15.46
N ASP A 42 -5.98 9.70 -14.20
CA ASP A 42 -5.09 10.10 -13.09
C ASP A 42 -4.05 8.99 -12.79
N ASP A 43 -4.34 7.75 -13.22
CA ASP A 43 -3.44 6.60 -13.15
C ASP A 43 -2.16 6.78 -13.99
N ALA A 44 -2.21 7.48 -15.14
CA ALA A 44 -1.07 7.50 -16.08
C ALA A 44 0.05 8.46 -15.65
N THR A 45 -0.27 9.53 -14.91
CA THR A 45 0.69 10.55 -14.46
C THR A 45 1.11 10.35 -13.00
N ALA A 46 0.27 9.74 -12.15
CA ALA A 46 0.55 9.51 -10.73
C ALA A 46 1.16 8.12 -10.41
N VAL A 47 1.01 7.14 -11.30
CA VAL A 47 1.49 5.77 -11.06
C VAL A 47 2.81 5.56 -11.79
N SER A 48 3.90 5.46 -11.03
CA SER A 48 5.21 5.07 -11.57
C SER A 48 5.07 3.78 -12.41
N PRO A 49 5.68 3.67 -13.60
CA PRO A 49 5.68 2.46 -14.42
C PRO A 49 6.05 1.19 -13.65
N ASP A 50 6.92 1.32 -12.64
CA ASP A 50 7.29 0.26 -11.70
C ASP A 50 6.08 -0.35 -10.97
N ARG A 51 5.10 0.47 -10.57
CA ARG A 51 3.92 0.01 -9.83
C ARG A 51 2.95 -0.75 -10.72
N VAL A 52 2.77 -0.30 -11.96
CA VAL A 52 1.96 -1.02 -12.97
C VAL A 52 2.61 -2.38 -13.26
N HIS A 53 3.94 -2.41 -13.38
CA HIS A 53 4.69 -3.65 -13.55
C HIS A 53 4.50 -4.58 -12.35
N ARG A 54 4.73 -4.11 -11.11
CA ARG A 54 4.51 -4.89 -9.87
C ARG A 54 3.10 -5.45 -9.74
N ALA A 55 2.09 -4.69 -10.16
CA ALA A 55 0.71 -5.17 -10.16
C ALA A 55 0.53 -6.32 -11.14
N LYS A 56 1.02 -6.18 -12.38
CA LYS A 56 0.90 -7.18 -13.46
C LYS A 56 1.68 -8.46 -13.20
N SER A 57 2.82 -8.36 -12.53
CA SER A 57 3.72 -9.48 -12.30
C SER A 57 3.50 -10.22 -10.97
N TYR A 58 2.56 -9.74 -10.14
CA TYR A 58 2.21 -10.40 -8.88
C TYR A 58 1.52 -11.75 -9.11
N VAL A 59 2.03 -12.80 -8.47
CA VAL A 59 1.46 -14.15 -8.51
C VAL A 59 0.78 -14.44 -7.18
N ALA A 60 -0.56 -14.43 -7.18
CA ALA A 60 -1.36 -14.67 -6.00
C ALA A 60 -1.37 -16.16 -5.60
N THR A 61 -1.34 -16.42 -4.29
CA THR A 61 -1.59 -17.76 -3.72
C THR A 61 -3.05 -17.89 -3.30
N GLU A 62 -3.57 -19.13 -3.20
CA GLU A 62 -4.94 -19.36 -2.69
C GLU A 62 -5.17 -18.75 -1.30
N GLU A 63 -4.14 -18.80 -0.43
CA GLU A 63 -4.19 -18.18 0.90
C GLU A 63 -4.31 -16.65 0.81
N SER A 64 -3.52 -16.02 -0.07
CA SER A 64 -3.61 -14.56 -0.30
C SER A 64 -4.98 -14.16 -0.82
N VAL A 65 -5.54 -14.91 -1.78
CA VAL A 65 -6.88 -14.65 -2.33
C VAL A 65 -7.93 -14.76 -1.23
N ARG A 66 -7.90 -15.82 -0.42
CA ARG A 66 -8.85 -16.03 0.68
C ARG A 66 -8.78 -14.90 1.71
N LEU A 67 -7.59 -14.51 2.14
CA LEU A 67 -7.40 -13.53 3.21
C LEU A 67 -7.66 -12.09 2.75
N VAL A 68 -7.37 -11.75 1.49
CA VAL A 68 -7.79 -10.48 0.89
C VAL A 68 -9.32 -10.37 0.89
N ASN A 69 -10.03 -11.39 0.42
CA ASN A 69 -11.49 -11.40 0.43
C ASN A 69 -12.07 -11.34 1.84
N ALA A 70 -11.46 -12.02 2.82
CA ALA A 70 -11.84 -11.90 4.22
C ALA A 70 -11.66 -10.47 4.75
N ALA A 71 -10.54 -9.81 4.45
CA ALA A 71 -10.28 -8.42 4.83
C ALA A 71 -11.30 -7.46 4.21
N LEU A 72 -11.60 -7.63 2.91
CA LEU A 72 -12.63 -6.87 2.21
C LEU A 72 -13.98 -7.08 2.89
N CYS A 73 -14.48 -8.32 3.02
CA CYS A 73 -15.79 -8.60 3.61
C CYS A 73 -15.93 -8.09 5.05
N LEU A 74 -14.87 -8.20 5.87
CA LEU A 74 -14.89 -7.77 7.26
C LEU A 74 -14.65 -6.27 7.44
N ARG A 75 -14.28 -5.54 6.38
CA ARG A 75 -13.84 -4.13 6.43
C ARG A 75 -12.74 -3.94 7.48
N ARG A 76 -11.73 -4.80 7.40
CA ARG A 76 -10.58 -4.83 8.34
C ARG A 76 -9.26 -4.66 7.59
N PRO A 77 -8.26 -4.04 8.22
CA PRO A 77 -6.92 -3.95 7.62
C PRO A 77 -6.29 -5.34 7.43
N LEU A 78 -5.55 -5.50 6.35
CA LEU A 78 -4.76 -6.69 6.04
C LEU A 78 -3.29 -6.44 6.46
N LEU A 79 -2.82 -7.10 7.51
CA LEU A 79 -1.42 -7.10 7.91
C LEU A 79 -0.68 -8.19 7.13
N VAL A 80 0.21 -7.77 6.24
CA VAL A 80 1.03 -8.63 5.39
C VAL A 80 2.45 -8.69 5.94
N THR A 81 2.84 -9.84 6.46
CA THR A 81 4.19 -10.08 6.94
C THR A 81 4.92 -11.05 6.03
N GLY A 82 6.24 -10.99 6.02
CA GLY A 82 7.06 -11.95 5.29
C GLY A 82 8.45 -11.41 4.97
N PRO A 83 9.34 -12.29 4.49
CA PRO A 83 10.70 -11.93 4.11
C PRO A 83 10.75 -10.79 3.06
N PRO A 84 11.89 -10.09 2.96
CA PRO A 84 12.14 -9.14 1.88
C PRO A 84 11.93 -9.77 0.49
N GLY A 85 11.44 -8.97 -0.47
CA GLY A 85 11.25 -9.42 -1.86
C GLY A 85 10.07 -10.39 -2.12
N THR A 86 9.29 -10.79 -1.11
CA THR A 86 8.14 -11.72 -1.29
C THR A 86 6.88 -11.11 -1.90
N GLY A 87 6.91 -9.82 -2.31
CA GLY A 87 5.78 -9.15 -2.95
C GLY A 87 4.73 -8.57 -1.99
N LYS A 88 5.10 -8.28 -0.73
CA LYS A 88 4.19 -7.70 0.29
C LYS A 88 3.47 -6.45 -0.20
N SER A 89 4.23 -5.47 -0.71
CA SER A 89 3.68 -4.22 -1.23
C SER A 89 3.01 -4.42 -2.60
N SER A 90 3.53 -5.34 -3.43
CA SER A 90 2.95 -5.68 -4.75
C SER A 90 1.52 -6.20 -4.67
N LEU A 91 1.16 -6.91 -3.60
CA LEU A 91 -0.20 -7.39 -3.37
C LEU A 91 -1.24 -6.26 -3.38
N ALA A 92 -0.94 -5.12 -2.74
CA ALA A 92 -1.87 -3.98 -2.69
C ALA A 92 -2.18 -3.45 -4.10
N TYR A 93 -1.16 -3.34 -4.95
CA TYR A 93 -1.32 -2.89 -6.33
C TYR A 93 -2.06 -3.92 -7.20
N ALA A 94 -1.79 -5.21 -7.02
CA ALA A 94 -2.49 -6.28 -7.73
C ALA A 94 -3.99 -6.27 -7.42
N VAL A 95 -4.37 -6.16 -6.13
CA VAL A 95 -5.77 -6.08 -5.70
C VAL A 95 -6.44 -4.80 -6.22
N ALA A 96 -5.78 -3.66 -6.09
CA ALA A 96 -6.32 -2.37 -6.55
C ALA A 96 -6.58 -2.38 -8.07
N ARG A 97 -5.67 -2.98 -8.84
CA ARG A 97 -5.80 -3.13 -10.29
C ARG A 97 -6.93 -4.09 -10.67
N GLU A 98 -6.98 -5.27 -10.05
CA GLU A 98 -8.00 -6.28 -10.36
C GLU A 98 -9.41 -5.78 -10.02
N LEU A 99 -9.58 -5.08 -8.90
CA LEU A 99 -10.88 -4.60 -8.42
C LEU A 99 -11.21 -3.16 -8.86
N ARG A 100 -10.37 -2.52 -9.68
CA ARG A 100 -10.50 -1.12 -10.12
C ARG A 100 -10.72 -0.14 -8.96
N LEU A 101 -9.88 -0.23 -7.94
CA LEU A 101 -9.92 0.66 -6.77
C LEU A 101 -9.19 2.00 -7.00
N GLY A 102 -8.79 2.26 -8.26
CA GLY A 102 -7.97 3.39 -8.69
C GLY A 102 -6.55 3.40 -8.11
N PRO A 103 -5.85 4.54 -8.17
CA PRO A 103 -4.47 4.65 -7.69
C PRO A 103 -4.33 4.26 -6.21
N VAL A 104 -3.34 3.43 -5.90
CA VAL A 104 -3.01 3.07 -4.51
C VAL A 104 -2.40 4.29 -3.82
N LEU A 105 -3.06 4.73 -2.75
CA LEU A 105 -2.54 5.72 -1.82
C LEU A 105 -1.43 5.06 -1.01
N ARG A 106 -0.21 5.60 -1.07
CA ARG A 106 0.95 4.99 -0.43
C ARG A 106 1.45 5.86 0.71
N TRP A 107 1.57 5.27 1.89
CA TRP A 107 2.19 5.89 3.04
C TRP A 107 3.39 5.07 3.51
N ASN A 108 4.59 5.58 3.26
CA ASN A 108 5.82 4.94 3.72
C ASN A 108 6.11 5.36 5.16
N ILE A 109 6.24 4.36 6.03
CA ILE A 109 6.51 4.59 7.43
C ILE A 109 8.02 4.68 7.69
N THR A 110 8.38 5.63 8.54
CA THR A 110 9.71 5.86 9.06
C THR A 110 9.64 6.00 10.58
N SER A 111 10.78 6.02 11.25
CA SER A 111 10.85 6.27 12.70
C SER A 111 10.32 7.63 13.17
N ARG A 112 10.06 8.55 12.22
CA ARG A 112 9.51 9.89 12.49
C ARG A 112 8.07 10.05 12.01
N SER A 113 7.48 9.01 11.43
CA SER A 113 6.11 9.07 10.92
C SER A 113 5.11 9.11 12.08
N SER A 114 4.18 10.06 12.02
CA SER A 114 3.10 10.26 12.98
C SER A 114 1.73 10.09 12.33
N LEU A 115 0.67 9.87 13.12
CA LEU A 115 -0.69 9.74 12.57
C LEU A 115 -1.08 10.98 11.74
N ALA A 116 -0.66 12.18 12.17
CA ALA A 116 -0.95 13.43 11.49
C ALA A 116 -0.45 13.42 10.04
N ASP A 117 0.77 12.91 9.79
CA ASP A 117 1.38 12.84 8.45
C ASP A 117 0.53 12.00 7.47
N GLY A 118 -0.14 10.97 7.98
CA GLY A 118 -1.07 10.15 7.20
C GLY A 118 -2.41 10.85 6.94
N LEU A 119 -2.89 11.66 7.88
CA LEU A 119 -4.21 12.30 7.81
C LEU A 119 -4.20 13.57 6.95
N TYR A 120 -3.34 14.54 7.28
CA TYR A 120 -3.25 15.81 6.55
C TYR A 120 -1.98 16.58 6.91
N GLN A 121 -1.54 17.43 5.99
CA GLN A 121 -0.48 18.40 6.19
C GLN A 121 -1.07 19.80 6.23
N TYR A 122 -0.59 20.61 7.14
CA TYR A 122 -0.93 22.01 7.28
C TYR A 122 0.34 22.84 7.19
N ASP A 123 0.35 23.90 6.39
CA ASP A 123 1.46 24.86 6.30
C ASP A 123 1.09 26.22 6.94
N PRO A 124 1.39 26.42 8.23
CA PRO A 124 1.15 27.69 8.91
C PRO A 124 1.99 28.85 8.35
N LEU A 125 3.16 28.59 7.76
CA LEU A 125 4.07 29.62 7.29
C LEU A 125 3.53 30.22 5.99
N SER A 126 3.11 29.38 5.04
CA SER A 126 2.44 29.85 3.82
C SER A 126 1.23 30.72 4.15
N ARG A 127 0.45 30.35 5.18
CA ARG A 127 -0.66 31.17 5.68
C ARG A 127 -0.22 32.51 6.25
N LEU A 128 0.85 32.52 7.04
CA LEU A 128 1.38 33.75 7.63
C LEU A 128 1.90 34.72 6.55
N TYR A 129 2.54 34.21 5.50
CA TYR A 129 3.01 35.02 4.37
C TYR A 129 1.83 35.60 3.58
N ALA A 130 0.81 34.79 3.25
CA ALA A 130 -0.41 35.26 2.59
C ALA A 130 -1.08 36.40 3.37
N ALA A 131 -1.15 36.29 4.70
CA ALA A 131 -1.71 37.33 5.56
C ALA A 131 -0.88 38.63 5.62
N ARG A 132 0.44 38.57 5.37
CA ARG A 132 1.34 39.73 5.40
C ARG A 132 1.38 40.50 4.08
N GLU A 133 1.23 39.83 2.95
CA GLU A 133 1.31 40.45 1.63
C GLU A 133 0.10 41.32 1.29
N GLY A 134 -0.86 41.48 2.20
CA GLY A 134 -2.09 42.21 1.92
C GLY A 134 -2.88 41.59 0.76
N GLN A 135 -2.65 40.29 0.49
CA GLN A 135 -3.57 39.49 -0.29
C GLN A 135 -4.84 39.32 0.57
N ASP A 136 -5.64 40.39 0.66
CA ASP A 136 -7.05 40.37 1.06
C ASP A 136 -7.87 39.71 -0.07
N GLY A 137 -7.45 38.51 -0.49
CA GLY A 137 -8.25 37.54 -1.22
C GLY A 137 -8.79 36.49 -0.24
N PRO A 138 -9.86 35.76 -0.59
CA PRO A 138 -10.62 34.91 0.34
C PRO A 138 -9.90 33.58 0.63
N GLY A 139 -8.59 33.61 0.92
CA GLY A 139 -7.85 32.39 1.19
C GLY A 139 -8.11 31.89 2.60
N GLY A 140 -8.92 30.84 2.71
CA GLY A 140 -9.22 30.23 4.00
C GLY A 140 -8.05 29.39 4.53
N VAL A 141 -8.21 28.79 5.71
CA VAL A 141 -7.16 27.89 6.25
C VAL A 141 -6.99 26.63 5.38
N GLU A 142 -8.02 26.30 4.61
CA GLU A 142 -8.12 25.20 3.65
C GLU A 142 -7.10 25.26 2.50
N ASP A 143 -6.70 26.45 2.05
CA ASP A 143 -5.72 26.62 0.97
C ASP A 143 -4.30 26.18 1.38
N HIS A 144 -4.08 26.04 2.68
CA HIS A 144 -2.81 25.60 3.27
C HIS A 144 -2.90 24.18 3.82
N LEU A 145 -3.96 23.45 3.47
CA LEU A 145 -4.21 22.09 3.88
C LEU A 145 -4.17 21.13 2.67
N ARG A 146 -3.45 20.03 2.83
CA ARG A 146 -3.49 18.90 1.90
C ARG A 146 -3.71 17.62 2.69
N LEU A 147 -4.71 16.83 2.32
CA LEU A 147 -4.94 15.53 2.94
C LEU A 147 -3.78 14.58 2.63
N GLY A 148 -3.38 13.80 3.63
CA GLY A 148 -2.41 12.74 3.47
C GLY A 148 -3.04 11.46 2.89
N PRO A 149 -2.25 10.39 2.69
CA PRO A 149 -2.73 9.15 2.09
C PRO A 149 -3.87 8.49 2.88
N LEU A 150 -3.79 8.45 4.22
CA LEU A 150 -4.86 7.90 5.07
C LEU A 150 -6.09 8.79 5.08
N GLY A 151 -5.90 10.11 5.20
CA GLY A 151 -7.02 11.06 5.20
C GLY A 151 -7.80 11.03 3.89
N THR A 152 -7.07 10.96 2.77
CA THR A 152 -7.65 10.79 1.42
C THR A 152 -8.38 9.46 1.31
N ALA A 153 -7.84 8.36 1.83
CA ALA A 153 -8.49 7.05 1.79
C ALA A 153 -9.82 7.00 2.58
N LEU A 154 -9.98 7.88 3.58
CA LEU A 154 -11.16 7.99 4.43
C LEU A 154 -12.22 8.98 3.91
N LEU A 155 -11.99 9.63 2.76
CA LEU A 155 -13.04 10.40 2.11
C LEU A 155 -14.25 9.50 1.77
N PRO A 156 -15.47 10.08 1.71
CA PRO A 156 -16.71 9.31 1.52
C PRO A 156 -16.90 8.82 0.07
N TYR A 157 -15.99 8.01 -0.45
CA TYR A 157 -16.15 7.37 -1.76
C TYR A 157 -17.17 6.23 -1.69
N ASP A 158 -17.93 6.05 -2.78
CA ASP A 158 -18.87 4.93 -2.91
C ASP A 158 -18.15 3.58 -3.05
N ARG A 159 -17.00 3.56 -3.73
CA ARG A 159 -16.09 2.41 -3.81
C ARG A 159 -14.90 2.59 -2.86
N PRO A 160 -14.39 1.51 -2.24
CA PRO A 160 -13.26 1.60 -1.33
C PRO A 160 -11.99 2.03 -2.06
N ARG A 161 -11.21 2.94 -1.45
CA ARG A 161 -9.86 3.28 -1.93
C ARG A 161 -8.84 2.27 -1.41
N ALA A 162 -7.83 1.98 -2.22
CA ALA A 162 -6.70 1.17 -1.78
C ALA A 162 -5.66 2.04 -1.06
N LEU A 163 -5.29 1.65 0.16
CA LEU A 163 -4.26 2.29 0.97
C LEU A 163 -3.17 1.27 1.33
N LEU A 164 -1.93 1.55 0.94
CA LEU A 164 -0.75 0.80 1.34
C LEU A 164 0.02 1.59 2.41
N VAL A 165 0.05 1.07 3.63
CA VAL A 165 0.92 1.53 4.71
C VAL A 165 2.14 0.61 4.74
N ASP A 166 3.26 1.11 4.23
CA ASP A 166 4.46 0.31 3.97
C ASP A 166 5.41 0.38 5.18
N GLU A 167 5.92 -0.77 5.62
CA GLU A 167 6.91 -0.91 6.69
C GLU A 167 6.44 -0.34 8.05
N ILE A 168 5.22 -0.69 8.46
CA ILE A 168 4.59 -0.18 9.70
C ILE A 168 5.38 -0.53 10.97
N ASP A 169 6.27 -1.51 10.92
CA ASP A 169 7.16 -1.88 12.02
C ASP A 169 8.28 -0.87 12.28
N LYS A 170 8.55 0.05 11.34
CA LYS A 170 9.54 1.13 11.52
C LYS A 170 9.03 2.31 12.33
N SER A 171 7.73 2.35 12.65
CA SER A 171 7.15 3.44 13.43
C SER A 171 7.58 3.43 14.89
N ASP A 172 7.24 4.51 15.59
CA ASP A 172 7.23 4.53 17.05
C ASP A 172 6.19 3.56 17.65
N LEU A 173 6.06 3.56 18.98
CA LEU A 173 5.17 2.63 19.69
C LEU A 173 3.68 2.98 19.52
N ASP A 174 3.37 4.25 19.21
CA ASP A 174 2.03 4.81 19.31
C ASP A 174 1.28 4.71 17.97
N LEU A 175 1.96 4.98 16.86
CA LEU A 175 1.38 5.02 15.52
C LEU A 175 0.50 3.81 15.17
N PRO A 176 0.90 2.54 15.43
CA PRO A 176 0.10 1.39 15.01
C PRO A 176 -1.28 1.34 15.70
N ASN A 177 -1.36 1.72 16.97
CA ASN A 177 -2.64 1.72 17.69
C ASN A 177 -3.50 2.92 17.29
N ASP A 178 -2.90 4.10 17.14
CA ASP A 178 -3.60 5.31 16.73
C ASP A 178 -4.20 5.18 15.33
N LEU A 179 -3.44 4.61 14.39
CA LEU A 179 -3.92 4.25 13.05
C LEU A 179 -5.15 3.33 13.13
N LEU A 180 -5.08 2.26 13.92
CA LEU A 180 -6.20 1.32 14.03
C LEU A 180 -7.44 1.93 14.68
N ASN A 181 -7.28 2.87 15.63
CA ASN A 181 -8.41 3.58 16.22
C ASN A 181 -9.15 4.41 15.16
N VAL A 182 -8.41 5.19 14.35
CA VAL A 182 -9.00 5.94 13.23
C VAL A 182 -9.70 5.02 12.24
N LEU A 183 -9.12 3.87 11.91
CA LEU A 183 -9.73 2.87 11.03
C LEU A 183 -10.92 2.14 11.66
N GLU A 184 -11.01 2.05 12.99
CA GLU A 184 -12.18 1.54 13.70
C GLU A 184 -13.34 2.54 13.66
N GLU A 185 -13.04 3.83 13.85
CA GLU A 185 -14.03 4.91 13.79
C GLU A 185 -14.47 5.24 12.37
N GLY A 186 -13.59 5.06 11.37
CA GLY A 186 -13.82 5.41 9.98
C GLY A 186 -13.95 6.92 9.75
N GLN A 187 -13.42 7.74 10.66
CA GLN A 187 -13.49 9.19 10.61
C GLN A 187 -12.33 9.85 11.35
N TYR A 188 -12.11 11.13 11.06
CA TYR A 188 -11.20 11.98 11.82
C TYR A 188 -11.65 13.46 11.71
N GLU A 189 -11.11 14.30 12.59
CA GLU A 189 -11.31 15.74 12.56
C GLU A 189 -10.05 16.47 12.11
N ILE A 190 -10.22 17.59 11.43
CA ILE A 190 -9.18 18.56 11.08
C ILE A 190 -9.43 19.80 11.95
N PRO A 191 -8.73 19.95 13.10
CA PRO A 191 -8.97 21.02 14.07
C PRO A 191 -8.98 22.42 13.48
N GLU A 192 -8.12 22.68 12.49
CA GLU A 192 -8.06 23.95 11.75
C GLU A 192 -9.41 24.28 11.10
N LEU A 193 -9.99 23.31 10.40
CA LEU A 193 -11.27 23.44 9.72
C LEU A 193 -12.46 23.44 10.68
N VAL A 194 -12.40 22.68 11.78
CA VAL A 194 -13.42 22.73 12.84
C VAL A 194 -13.51 24.14 13.43
N ARG A 195 -12.37 24.81 13.64
CA ARG A 195 -12.31 26.19 14.13
C ARG A 195 -12.81 27.19 13.07
N ALA A 196 -12.39 27.02 11.81
CA ALA A 196 -12.80 27.90 10.71
C ALA A 196 -14.31 27.83 10.44
N ALA A 197 -14.90 26.63 10.49
CA ALA A 197 -16.32 26.39 10.25
C ALA A 197 -17.26 27.11 11.24
N ARG A 198 -16.75 27.67 12.35
CA ARG A 198 -17.53 28.54 13.25
C ARG A 198 -17.85 29.90 12.63
N HIS A 199 -17.09 30.30 11.62
CA HIS A 199 -17.14 31.64 11.02
C HIS A 199 -17.52 31.60 9.52
N SER A 200 -17.62 30.41 8.92
CA SER A 200 -18.04 30.19 7.53
C SER A 200 -19.53 29.81 7.45
N GLY A 201 -20.25 30.30 6.44
CA GLY A 201 -21.72 30.18 6.36
C GLY A 201 -22.25 28.75 6.32
N ASP A 202 -21.71 27.89 5.46
CA ASP A 202 -22.12 26.47 5.34
C ASP A 202 -21.15 25.51 6.07
N GLY A 203 -20.02 26.03 6.55
CA GLY A 203 -18.95 25.27 7.20
C GLY A 203 -18.21 24.32 6.27
N THR A 204 -18.33 24.50 4.95
CA THR A 204 -17.59 23.71 3.94
C THR A 204 -16.25 24.36 3.67
N ALA A 205 -15.22 23.54 3.49
CA ALA A 205 -13.88 23.94 3.10
C ALA A 205 -13.40 23.03 1.97
N GLU A 206 -12.79 23.60 0.93
CA GLU A 206 -12.23 22.82 -0.18
C GLU A 206 -10.74 22.58 0.07
N VAL A 207 -10.33 21.33 0.23
CA VAL A 207 -8.94 20.94 0.48
C VAL A 207 -8.40 20.05 -0.61
N LEU A 208 -7.10 20.13 -0.88
CA LEU A 208 -6.46 19.21 -1.83
C LEU A 208 -6.33 17.82 -1.20
N ALA A 209 -6.54 16.78 -2.01
CA ALA A 209 -6.33 15.39 -1.61
C ALA A 209 -4.98 14.85 -2.10
N ASP A 210 -4.51 13.74 -1.53
CA ASP A 210 -3.26 13.10 -1.95
C ASP A 210 -3.41 12.55 -3.38
N GLY A 211 -2.41 12.82 -4.23
CA GLY A 211 -2.36 12.34 -5.61
C GLY A 211 -3.30 13.03 -6.61
N THR A 212 -4.01 14.09 -6.22
CA THR A 212 -4.85 14.88 -7.13
C THR A 212 -4.79 16.37 -6.81
N ASP A 213 -4.90 17.21 -7.83
CA ASP A 213 -5.03 18.66 -7.68
C ASP A 213 -6.50 19.12 -7.70
N THR A 214 -7.45 18.17 -7.73
CA THR A 214 -8.88 18.46 -7.62
C THR A 214 -9.25 18.66 -6.15
N PRO A 215 -9.78 19.83 -5.76
CA PRO A 215 -10.21 20.06 -4.39
C PRO A 215 -11.39 19.17 -4.00
N VAL A 216 -11.44 18.79 -2.73
CA VAL A 216 -12.51 18.00 -2.12
C VAL A 216 -13.14 18.78 -0.99
N ALA A 217 -14.48 18.83 -0.98
CA ALA A 217 -15.25 19.51 0.05
C ALA A 217 -15.26 18.73 1.38
N VAL A 218 -14.74 19.34 2.44
CA VAL A 218 -14.79 18.87 3.82
C VAL A 218 -15.77 19.72 4.62
N ARG A 219 -16.79 19.10 5.21
CA ARG A 219 -17.83 19.80 5.96
C ARG A 219 -17.54 19.78 7.45
N ARG A 220 -17.58 20.96 8.07
CA ARG A 220 -17.35 21.19 9.51
C ARG A 220 -16.02 20.61 10.01
N GLY A 221 -15.02 20.53 9.15
CA GLY A 221 -13.70 19.95 9.46
C GLY A 221 -13.72 18.47 9.82
N ARG A 222 -14.72 17.71 9.36
CA ARG A 222 -14.84 16.27 9.62
C ARG A 222 -14.78 15.49 8.32
N VAL A 223 -13.97 14.43 8.33
CA VAL A 223 -13.92 13.45 7.24
C VAL A 223 -14.41 12.12 7.80
N ARG A 224 -15.36 11.49 7.09
CA ARG A 224 -15.91 10.18 7.44
C ARG A 224 -16.03 9.37 6.16
N CYS A 225 -15.59 8.13 6.19
CA CYS A 225 -15.65 7.25 5.03
C CYS A 225 -17.08 6.74 4.82
N ARG A 226 -17.38 6.36 3.58
CA ARG A 226 -18.63 5.72 3.20
C ARG A 226 -18.38 4.25 2.91
N ALA A 227 -17.47 3.96 1.99
CA ALA A 227 -16.82 2.67 1.88
C ALA A 227 -15.53 2.65 2.72
N PHE A 228 -15.35 1.61 3.55
CA PHE A 228 -14.10 1.42 4.28
C PHE A 228 -12.96 1.12 3.29
N PRO A 229 -11.82 1.84 3.37
CA PRO A 229 -10.71 1.62 2.44
C PRO A 229 -10.14 0.20 2.53
N PHE A 230 -9.66 -0.34 1.42
CA PHE A 230 -8.86 -1.56 1.43
C PHE A 230 -7.45 -1.22 1.93
N VAL A 231 -7.20 -1.45 3.21
CA VAL A 231 -5.93 -1.10 3.87
C VAL A 231 -5.01 -2.32 3.94
N VAL A 232 -3.82 -2.18 3.36
CA VAL A 232 -2.71 -3.15 3.47
C VAL A 232 -1.61 -2.54 4.33
N LEU A 233 -1.26 -3.22 5.42
CA LEU A 233 -0.13 -2.88 6.29
C LEU A 233 0.99 -3.88 6.02
N THR A 234 2.18 -3.44 5.61
CA THR A 234 3.32 -4.36 5.41
C THR A 234 4.28 -4.29 6.61
N SER A 235 4.91 -5.41 6.92
CA SER A 235 5.97 -5.48 7.94
C SER A 235 6.99 -6.55 7.54
N ASN A 236 8.26 -6.27 7.79
CA ASN A 236 9.36 -7.21 7.63
C ASN A 236 9.52 -8.12 8.86
N GLY A 237 8.82 -7.82 9.96
CA GLY A 237 8.93 -8.54 11.22
C GLY A 237 10.11 -8.09 12.06
N GLU A 238 10.64 -6.89 11.81
CA GLU A 238 11.75 -6.29 12.58
C GLU A 238 11.33 -6.00 14.03
N ARG A 239 10.02 -5.81 14.25
CA ARG A 239 9.44 -5.53 15.56
C ARG A 239 8.13 -6.30 15.76
N GLU A 240 7.92 -6.81 16.97
CA GLU A 240 6.67 -7.46 17.35
C GLU A 240 5.56 -6.45 17.63
N PHE A 241 4.36 -6.73 17.08
CA PHE A 241 3.17 -5.95 17.36
C PHE A 241 2.41 -6.52 18.58
N PRO A 242 1.79 -5.66 19.41
CA PRO A 242 1.02 -6.11 20.55
C PRO A 242 -0.21 -6.94 20.11
N PRO A 243 -0.69 -7.89 20.94
CA PRO A 243 -1.87 -8.70 20.61
C PRO A 243 -3.13 -7.88 20.27
N ALA A 244 -3.28 -6.70 20.89
CA ALA A 244 -4.38 -5.77 20.62
C ALA A 244 -4.37 -5.20 19.20
N PHE A 245 -3.19 -5.05 18.58
CA PHE A 245 -3.04 -4.68 17.18
C PHE A 245 -3.35 -5.87 16.27
N LEU A 246 -2.73 -7.03 16.56
CA LEU A 246 -2.88 -8.25 15.76
C LEU A 246 -4.33 -8.74 15.66
N ARG A 247 -5.12 -8.62 16.74
CA ARG A 247 -6.54 -9.05 16.75
C ARG A 247 -7.44 -8.17 15.87
N ARG A 248 -7.01 -6.96 15.50
CA ARG A 248 -7.78 -6.00 14.69
C ARG A 248 -7.48 -6.11 13.20
N CYS A 249 -6.39 -6.77 12.83
CA CYS A 249 -6.00 -7.03 11.44
C CYS A 249 -6.31 -8.47 11.00
N VAL A 250 -6.67 -8.65 9.72
CA VAL A 250 -6.56 -9.95 9.07
C VAL A 250 -5.07 -10.17 8.77
N ARG A 251 -4.52 -11.35 9.07
CA ARG A 251 -3.08 -11.60 9.00
C ARG A 251 -2.76 -12.51 7.82
N LEU A 252 -1.95 -12.04 6.89
CA LEU A 252 -1.40 -12.80 5.78
C LEU A 252 0.12 -12.90 5.96
N LYS A 253 0.65 -14.12 6.01
CA LYS A 253 2.10 -14.36 6.03
C LYS A 253 2.55 -14.86 4.66
N LEU A 254 3.26 -14.02 3.93
CA LEU A 254 3.96 -14.43 2.71
C LEU A 254 5.21 -15.23 3.09
N ARG A 255 5.44 -16.31 2.36
CA ARG A 255 6.59 -17.21 2.52
C ARG A 255 7.52 -17.04 1.33
N HIS A 256 8.76 -17.52 1.45
CA HIS A 256 9.62 -17.65 0.29
C HIS A 256 8.94 -18.52 -0.77
N PRO A 257 8.91 -18.08 -2.04
CA PRO A 257 8.32 -18.84 -3.11
C PRO A 257 9.12 -20.13 -3.35
N GLY A 258 8.40 -21.26 -3.48
CA GLY A 258 9.00 -22.51 -3.94
C GLY A 258 9.36 -22.47 -5.43
N ARG A 259 9.95 -23.55 -5.93
CA ARG A 259 10.41 -23.65 -7.33
C ARG A 259 9.34 -23.28 -8.35
N ASP A 260 8.17 -23.92 -8.25
CA ASP A 260 7.08 -23.69 -9.20
C ASP A 260 6.62 -22.23 -9.18
N GLN A 261 6.51 -21.63 -7.98
CA GLN A 261 6.11 -20.24 -7.84
C GLN A 261 7.18 -19.27 -8.38
N LEU A 262 8.46 -19.54 -8.13
CA LEU A 262 9.57 -18.78 -8.71
C LEU A 262 9.56 -18.83 -10.23
N THR A 263 9.34 -20.00 -10.83
CA THR A 263 9.23 -20.13 -12.29
C THR A 263 8.10 -19.26 -12.84
N HIS A 264 6.95 -19.22 -12.18
CA HIS A 264 5.84 -18.32 -12.57
C HIS A 264 6.20 -16.85 -12.41
N ILE A 265 6.82 -16.48 -11.28
CA ILE A 265 7.28 -15.11 -11.02
C ILE A 265 8.27 -14.66 -12.10
N VAL A 266 9.26 -15.50 -12.43
CA VAL A 266 10.27 -15.21 -13.46
C VAL A 266 9.61 -14.98 -14.82
N ARG A 267 8.70 -15.87 -15.25
CA ARG A 267 7.96 -15.71 -16.51
C ARG A 267 7.09 -14.44 -16.54
N ALA A 268 6.52 -14.05 -15.40
CA ALA A 268 5.70 -12.86 -15.30
C ALA A 268 6.51 -11.55 -15.33
N HIS A 269 7.81 -11.60 -14.99
CA HIS A 269 8.71 -10.43 -15.02
C HIS A 269 9.58 -10.37 -16.28
N LEU A 270 9.94 -11.53 -16.85
CA LEU A 270 10.82 -11.68 -18.00
C LEU A 270 10.06 -12.46 -19.09
N ASP A 271 9.50 -11.75 -20.07
CA ASP A 271 8.65 -12.31 -21.15
C ASP A 271 9.27 -13.57 -21.80
N THR A 272 10.60 -13.60 -21.94
CA THR A 272 11.37 -14.77 -22.39
C THR A 272 12.51 -15.06 -21.41
N PRO A 273 12.37 -16.04 -20.50
CA PRO A 273 13.47 -16.50 -19.67
C PRO A 273 14.58 -17.07 -20.54
N ASN A 274 15.82 -16.68 -20.27
CA ASN A 274 17.01 -17.27 -20.88
C ASN A 274 17.16 -18.76 -20.48
N GLY A 275 17.95 -19.53 -21.24
CA GLY A 275 18.18 -20.97 -20.97
C GLY A 275 18.79 -21.26 -19.59
N ASP A 276 19.32 -20.24 -18.92
CA ASP A 276 19.93 -20.31 -17.59
C ASP A 276 18.91 -20.19 -16.44
N ALA A 277 17.62 -19.93 -16.74
CA ALA A 277 16.60 -19.65 -15.72
C ALA A 277 16.41 -20.78 -14.70
N ASP A 278 16.28 -22.03 -15.16
CA ASP A 278 16.09 -23.17 -14.27
C ASP A 278 17.32 -23.43 -13.38
N ARG A 279 18.52 -23.16 -13.90
CA ARG A 279 19.79 -23.28 -13.16
C ARG A 279 19.87 -22.24 -12.05
N LEU A 280 19.59 -20.98 -12.36
CA LEU A 280 19.61 -19.90 -11.38
C LEU A 280 18.51 -20.03 -10.32
N ILE A 281 17.33 -20.52 -10.69
CA ILE A 281 16.26 -20.84 -9.71
C ILE A 281 16.72 -21.93 -8.74
N SER A 282 17.31 -23.03 -9.23
CA SER A 282 17.86 -24.08 -8.36
C SER A 282 18.90 -23.53 -7.40
N ARG A 283 19.87 -22.77 -7.92
CA ARG A 283 20.94 -22.17 -7.11
C ARG A 283 20.40 -21.21 -6.06
N PHE A 284 19.42 -20.38 -6.43
CA PHE A 284 18.74 -19.47 -5.49
C PHE A 284 18.07 -20.25 -4.36
N LEU A 285 17.35 -21.33 -4.66
CA LEU A 285 16.67 -22.15 -3.65
C LEU A 285 17.66 -22.87 -2.71
N GLU A 286 18.75 -23.40 -3.26
CA GLU A 286 19.83 -24.02 -2.48
C GLU A 286 20.46 -23.02 -1.51
N ARG A 287 20.76 -21.80 -1.99
CA ARG A 287 21.32 -20.75 -1.13
C ARG A 287 20.30 -20.19 -0.14
N ALA A 288 19.04 -20.03 -0.54
CA ALA A 288 17.97 -19.57 0.35
C ALA A 288 17.72 -20.54 1.53
N ALA A 289 18.18 -21.80 1.44
CA ALA A 289 18.18 -22.71 2.58
C ALA A 289 19.23 -22.35 3.65
N GLY A 290 20.32 -21.66 3.29
CA GLY A 290 21.41 -21.26 4.17
C GLY A 290 21.32 -19.83 4.72
N GLY A 291 20.45 -18.98 4.17
CA GLY A 291 20.28 -17.60 4.63
C GLY A 291 19.17 -16.86 3.89
N GLU A 292 18.83 -15.66 4.36
CA GLU A 292 17.78 -14.86 3.72
C GLU A 292 18.25 -14.26 2.40
N LEU A 293 17.55 -14.65 1.32
CA LEU A 293 17.65 -14.04 0.00
C LEU A 293 16.30 -13.46 -0.41
N ALA A 294 16.33 -12.40 -1.21
CA ALA A 294 15.15 -11.77 -1.75
C ALA A 294 14.96 -12.09 -3.24
N THR A 295 13.70 -12.25 -3.65
CA THR A 295 13.35 -12.65 -5.02
C THR A 295 13.80 -11.64 -6.08
N ASP A 296 13.92 -10.36 -5.74
CA ASP A 296 14.46 -9.32 -6.61
C ASP A 296 15.94 -9.55 -6.96
N GLN A 297 16.73 -10.12 -6.05
CA GLN A 297 18.13 -10.51 -6.32
C GLN A 297 18.21 -11.58 -7.43
N LEU A 298 17.30 -12.57 -7.41
CA LEU A 298 17.19 -13.57 -8.49
C LEU A 298 16.77 -12.92 -9.81
N LEU A 299 15.78 -12.04 -9.79
CA LEU A 299 15.31 -11.34 -11.00
C LEU A 299 16.43 -10.48 -11.62
N ASN A 300 17.21 -9.78 -10.79
CA ASN A 300 18.36 -9.00 -11.25
C ASN A 300 19.45 -9.89 -11.86
N ALA A 301 19.74 -11.04 -11.25
CA ALA A 301 20.69 -12.01 -11.78
C ALA A 301 20.22 -12.56 -13.15
N LEU A 302 18.95 -12.92 -13.28
CA LEU A 302 18.37 -13.40 -14.54
C LEU A 302 18.38 -12.33 -15.64
N TYR A 303 18.02 -11.10 -15.29
CA TYR A 303 18.04 -9.98 -16.22
C TYR A 303 19.46 -9.73 -16.75
N LEU A 304 20.45 -9.63 -15.85
CA LEU A 304 21.82 -9.33 -16.25
C LEU A 304 22.47 -10.48 -17.03
N THR A 305 22.23 -11.74 -16.65
CA THR A 305 22.71 -12.89 -17.45
C THR A 305 22.04 -12.99 -18.81
N GLY A 306 20.83 -12.43 -18.99
CA GLY A 306 20.13 -12.39 -20.27
C GLY A 306 20.58 -11.25 -21.19
N VAL A 307 20.93 -10.09 -20.62
CA VAL A 307 21.38 -8.90 -21.38
C VAL A 307 22.87 -8.95 -21.69
N ALA A 308 23.67 -9.48 -20.77
CA ALA A 308 25.10 -9.51 -20.92
C ALA A 308 25.49 -10.69 -21.83
N GLY A 309 26.08 -10.39 -22.99
CA GLY A 309 26.70 -11.37 -23.90
C GLY A 309 27.96 -12.05 -23.31
N LEU A 310 27.96 -12.28 -22.01
CA LEU A 310 29.00 -12.93 -21.22
C LEU A 310 29.02 -14.43 -21.52
N ASP A 311 30.18 -15.04 -21.32
CA ASP A 311 30.33 -16.50 -21.27
C ASP A 311 29.72 -17.08 -19.98
N ALA A 312 29.61 -18.40 -19.90
CA ALA A 312 28.92 -19.08 -18.82
C ALA A 312 29.58 -18.85 -17.44
N GLU A 313 30.91 -18.75 -17.40
CA GLU A 313 31.71 -18.56 -16.18
C GLU A 313 31.53 -17.15 -15.62
N SER A 314 31.66 -16.12 -16.47
CA SER A 314 31.45 -14.72 -16.06
C SER A 314 30.01 -14.44 -15.63
N ARG A 315 29.03 -15.19 -16.16
CA ARG A 315 27.63 -15.11 -15.72
C ARG A 315 27.42 -15.67 -14.31
N ASP A 316 28.09 -16.76 -13.98
CA ASP A 316 27.93 -17.41 -12.67
C ASP A 316 28.57 -16.57 -11.56
N ASP A 317 29.72 -15.95 -11.81
CA ASP A 317 30.38 -15.02 -10.88
C ASP A 317 29.53 -13.77 -10.65
N LEU A 318 28.99 -13.18 -11.72
CA LEU A 318 28.11 -12.02 -11.63
C LEU A 318 26.84 -12.35 -10.84
N ALA A 319 26.23 -13.51 -11.10
CA ALA A 319 25.05 -13.94 -10.36
C ALA A 319 25.33 -14.14 -8.85
N GLU A 320 26.52 -14.61 -8.47
CA GLU A 320 26.91 -14.68 -7.05
C GLU A 320 26.98 -13.31 -6.39
N GLN A 321 27.64 -12.35 -7.05
CA GLN A 321 27.79 -10.99 -6.55
C GLN A 321 26.44 -10.27 -6.39
N LEU A 322 25.44 -10.62 -7.20
CA LEU A 322 24.11 -10.01 -7.17
C LEU A 322 23.14 -10.63 -6.16
N MET A 323 23.48 -11.81 -5.61
CA MET A 323 22.66 -12.50 -4.61
C MET A 323 23.40 -12.62 -3.27
N PRO A 324 23.83 -11.52 -2.61
CA PRO A 324 24.39 -11.60 -1.27
C PRO A 324 23.31 -11.95 -0.24
N TYR A 325 23.67 -12.66 0.82
CA TYR A 325 22.75 -12.90 1.95
C TYR A 325 22.36 -11.56 2.61
N LEU A 326 21.07 -11.40 2.89
CA LEU A 326 20.54 -10.20 3.56
C LEU A 326 20.76 -10.22 5.07
N SER A 327 20.88 -11.42 5.63
CA SER A 327 21.33 -11.67 6.99
C SER A 327 22.56 -12.58 6.90
N ALA A 328 23.69 -12.14 7.43
CA ALA A 328 24.78 -13.08 7.70
C ALA A 328 24.24 -14.08 8.74
N ALA A 329 24.09 -15.35 8.36
CA ALA A 329 24.19 -16.39 9.37
C ALA A 329 25.53 -16.15 10.06
N ALA A 330 25.54 -16.20 11.39
CA ALA A 330 26.78 -16.22 12.14
C ALA A 330 27.54 -17.48 11.71
N ASP A 331 28.36 -17.36 10.67
CA ASP A 331 29.43 -18.29 10.40
C ASP A 331 30.34 -18.19 11.62
N GLY A 332 30.13 -19.15 12.52
CA GLY A 332 31.16 -19.52 13.47
C GLY A 332 32.33 -20.04 12.66
N ASP A 333 33.26 -19.16 12.33
CA ASP A 333 34.61 -19.55 12.00
C ASP A 333 35.58 -18.74 12.86
N GLY A 334 36.48 -19.51 13.48
CA GLY A 334 37.28 -19.07 14.60
C GLY A 334 38.32 -18.01 14.23
N PHE A 335 38.55 -17.16 15.22
CA PHE A 335 39.90 -16.83 15.66
C PHE A 335 39.93 -16.95 17.19
#